data_AF-A0A934ACR3-F1
#
_entry.id   AF-A0A934ACR3-F1
#
_cell.length_a   1.000
_cell.length_b   1.000
_cell.length_c   1.000
_cell.angle_alpha   90.00
_cell.angle_beta   90.00
_cell.angle_gamma   90.00
#
_symmetry.space_group_name_H-M   'P 1'
#
loop_
_entity.id
_entity.type
_entity.pdbx_description
1 polymer ?
#
loop_
_entity_poly.entity_id
_entity_poly.type
_entity_poly.pdbx_seq_one_letter_code
_entity_poly.pdbx_strand_id
1 'polypeptide(L)'
;MKTVAGCPHDCGLCPSHARRITLPEIEVTWRCNLACPVCFMSDRHVPPDPSLDEIRRMVETIRNFDGPCFPLQITGGEPTIRHDLPEIIEIVGLEGASAVELNTNGLIIGEDIKYLRALKNAGLTNIYLQFDGLDPSTTKVLRGRDVFSTKLRAIENCRKEKIPVILSVTIVEGVNEMELGRIIGFAMDNLDAVHGLALQPAFVSGRFELEKRMHLSVGDVARLISDQTEGMIKATDFWPVGSSHPLCYGSTYLLQENGGFVPFTRHLKEEDYRRNFNSTSPQGAVFMDIVADSFPSKTPPPGLPILIMEYMDAWTMDLERVRECNLAVTLSDGSSIPFCVYHLTDNTGKRLYPHGGRRRHVACA
;
A
#
# COMPACT_ATOMS: atom_id res chain seq x y z
N MET A 1 24.84 -2.66 -9.05
CA MET A 1 24.61 -2.54 -10.51
C MET A 1 25.20 -1.22 -11.00
N LYS A 2 25.84 -1.19 -12.19
CA LYS A 2 26.26 0.07 -12.82
C LYS A 2 25.02 0.71 -13.46
N THR A 3 24.77 1.99 -13.17
CA THR A 3 23.77 2.82 -13.83
C THR A 3 24.37 3.37 -15.13
N VAL A 4 23.79 3.03 -16.28
CA VAL A 4 24.24 3.44 -17.63
C VAL A 4 23.40 4.60 -18.17
N ALA A 5 22.07 4.52 -18.06
CA ALA A 5 21.08 5.52 -18.44
C ALA A 5 20.60 6.41 -17.28
N GLY A 6 21.00 6.12 -16.04
CA GLY A 6 20.68 6.92 -14.84
C GLY A 6 19.24 6.73 -14.32
N CYS A 7 18.89 7.46 -13.26
CA CYS A 7 17.51 7.48 -12.71
C CYS A 7 16.61 8.35 -13.62
N PRO A 8 15.39 7.92 -13.99
CA PRO A 8 14.67 6.72 -13.55
C PRO A 8 14.76 5.53 -14.53
N HIS A 9 15.68 5.52 -15.50
CA HIS A 9 15.73 4.54 -16.60
C HIS A 9 16.51 3.24 -16.32
N ASP A 10 17.41 3.25 -15.33
CA ASP A 10 18.16 2.09 -14.83
C ASP A 10 17.88 1.84 -13.33
N CYS A 11 16.63 2.03 -12.95
CA CYS A 11 16.23 2.03 -11.56
C CYS A 11 16.34 0.63 -10.94
N GLY A 12 16.55 0.64 -9.63
CA GLY A 12 16.93 -0.49 -8.79
C GLY A 12 17.50 0.05 -7.48
N LEU A 13 17.76 -0.80 -6.48
CA LEU A 13 18.53 -0.44 -5.28
C LEU A 13 19.98 -0.10 -5.67
N CYS A 14 20.17 1.15 -6.10
CA CYS A 14 21.41 1.69 -6.64
C CYS A 14 22.15 2.51 -5.56
N PRO A 15 23.44 2.85 -5.77
CA PRO A 15 24.20 3.63 -4.79
C PRO A 15 23.64 5.02 -4.49
N SER A 16 22.76 5.56 -5.34
CA SER A 16 22.10 6.85 -5.13
C SER A 16 20.80 6.76 -4.33
N HIS A 17 20.31 5.55 -4.06
CA HIS A 17 19.14 5.30 -3.23
C HIS A 17 19.51 5.49 -1.76
N ALA A 18 18.82 6.40 -1.08
CA ALA A 18 19.20 6.96 0.20
C ALA A 18 18.46 6.34 1.39
N ARG A 19 17.39 5.57 1.14
CA ARG A 19 16.61 4.92 2.18
C ARG A 19 16.62 3.40 2.01
N ARG A 20 16.34 2.71 3.10
CA ARG A 20 16.10 1.27 3.10
C ARG A 20 14.67 1.01 2.65
N ILE A 21 14.44 -0.10 1.95
CA ILE A 21 13.09 -0.57 1.69
C ILE A 21 12.49 -1.10 2.99
N THR A 22 11.37 -0.51 3.42
CA THR A 22 10.65 -0.95 4.62
C THR A 22 9.42 -1.77 4.27
N LEU A 23 8.99 -1.71 3.01
CA LEU A 23 7.89 -2.52 2.50
C LEU A 23 8.20 -2.95 1.06
N PRO A 24 8.83 -4.11 0.87
CA PRO A 24 8.95 -4.71 -0.46
C PRO A 24 7.61 -5.30 -0.91
N GLU A 25 7.37 -5.25 -2.21
CA GLU A 25 6.23 -5.84 -2.89
C GLU A 25 6.70 -6.88 -3.92
N ILE A 26 5.92 -7.93 -4.13
CA ILE A 26 6.05 -8.83 -5.28
C ILE A 26 4.73 -8.93 -6.03
N GLU A 27 4.80 -8.80 -7.35
CA GLU A 27 3.64 -9.02 -8.23
C GLU A 27 3.57 -10.49 -8.62
N VAL A 28 2.56 -11.20 -8.11
CA VAL A 28 2.41 -12.64 -8.38
C VAL A 28 1.52 -12.92 -9.57
N THR A 29 0.79 -11.92 -10.07
CA THR A 29 0.01 -12.04 -11.30
C THR A 29 -0.22 -10.66 -11.91
N TRP A 30 -0.38 -10.58 -13.22
CA TRP A 30 -0.80 -9.35 -13.91
C TRP A 30 -2.23 -9.43 -14.46
N ARG A 31 -2.91 -10.56 -14.20
CA ARG A 31 -4.32 -10.76 -14.51
C ARG A 31 -5.17 -10.23 -13.37
N CYS A 32 -6.37 -9.76 -13.68
CA CYS A 32 -7.33 -9.29 -12.69
C CYS A 32 -8.74 -9.72 -13.09
N ASN A 33 -9.60 -9.97 -12.11
CA ASN A 33 -11.04 -10.23 -12.30
C ASN A 33 -11.88 -8.92 -12.32
N LEU A 34 -11.22 -7.76 -12.37
CA LEU A 34 -11.80 -6.44 -12.56
C LEU A 34 -11.07 -5.67 -13.67
N ALA A 35 -11.74 -4.66 -14.21
CA ALA A 35 -11.24 -3.75 -15.24
C ALA A 35 -11.45 -2.29 -14.79
N CYS A 36 -10.91 -1.94 -13.62
CA CYS A 36 -11.15 -0.67 -12.95
C CYS A 36 -10.78 0.54 -13.85
N PRO A 37 -11.65 1.56 -13.97
CA PRO A 37 -11.36 2.80 -14.70
C PRO A 37 -10.12 3.57 -14.21
N VAL A 38 -9.75 3.40 -12.92
CA VAL A 38 -8.53 3.94 -12.31
C VAL A 38 -7.68 2.78 -11.81
N CYS A 39 -6.70 2.34 -12.61
CA CYS A 39 -5.82 1.21 -12.32
C CYS A 39 -4.39 1.46 -12.83
N PHE A 40 -3.48 1.75 -11.91
CA PHE A 40 -2.05 1.93 -12.21
C PHE A 40 -1.37 0.63 -12.66
N MET A 41 -1.97 -0.53 -12.35
CA MET A 41 -1.47 -1.86 -12.74
C MET A 41 -1.92 -2.32 -14.11
N SER A 42 -2.82 -1.60 -14.79
CA SER A 42 -3.23 -2.03 -16.12
C SER A 42 -2.11 -1.81 -17.15
N ASP A 43 -1.98 -2.73 -18.09
CA ASP A 43 -1.10 -2.61 -19.25
C ASP A 43 -1.80 -3.21 -20.48
N ARG A 44 -1.38 -2.79 -21.68
CA ARG A 44 -1.83 -3.35 -22.95
C ARG A 44 -1.33 -4.78 -23.15
N HIS A 45 -0.19 -5.12 -22.54
CA HIS A 45 0.40 -6.45 -22.61
C HIS A 45 0.48 -7.09 -21.23
N VAL A 46 -0.13 -8.25 -21.07
CA VAL A 46 -0.13 -9.04 -19.84
C VAL A 46 0.74 -10.28 -20.09
N PRO A 47 1.96 -10.37 -19.52
CA PRO A 47 2.81 -11.54 -19.67
C PRO A 47 2.27 -12.72 -18.83
N PRO A 48 2.78 -13.95 -19.05
CA PRO A 48 2.48 -15.09 -18.18
C PRO A 48 2.86 -14.82 -16.74
N ASP A 49 2.05 -15.25 -15.77
CA ASP A 49 2.34 -15.08 -14.36
C ASP A 49 3.68 -15.75 -13.97
N PRO A 50 4.42 -15.20 -12.98
CA PRO A 50 5.68 -15.80 -12.54
C PRO A 50 5.46 -17.21 -11.97
N SER A 51 6.39 -18.10 -12.29
CA SER A 51 6.49 -19.43 -11.68
C SER A 51 6.85 -19.35 -10.19
N LEU A 52 6.61 -20.43 -9.45
CA LEU A 52 6.98 -20.51 -8.03
C LEU A 52 8.50 -20.33 -7.82
N ASP A 53 9.33 -20.77 -8.76
CA ASP A 53 10.78 -20.56 -8.71
C ASP A 53 11.16 -19.10 -8.96
N GLU A 54 10.44 -18.39 -9.82
CA GLU A 54 10.62 -16.94 -9.99
C GLU A 54 10.21 -16.18 -8.73
N ILE A 55 9.10 -16.56 -8.11
CA ILE A 55 8.64 -15.99 -6.83
C ILE A 55 9.69 -16.23 -5.75
N ARG A 56 10.23 -17.45 -5.62
CA ARG A 56 11.29 -17.74 -4.65
C ARG A 56 12.51 -16.83 -4.86
N ARG A 57 12.94 -16.63 -6.11
CA ARG A 57 14.05 -15.69 -6.42
C ARG A 57 13.74 -14.24 -6.03
N MET A 58 12.50 -13.78 -6.19
CA MET A 58 12.09 -12.45 -5.73
C MET A 58 12.23 -12.33 -4.21
N VAL A 59 11.75 -13.33 -3.45
CA VAL A 59 11.81 -13.31 -1.98
C VAL A 59 13.26 -13.45 -1.48
N GLU A 60 14.07 -14.31 -2.11
CA GLU A 60 15.51 -14.39 -1.83
C GLU A 60 16.21 -13.05 -2.05
N THR A 61 15.84 -12.33 -3.10
CA THR A 61 16.36 -10.99 -3.40
C THR A 61 16.03 -10.03 -2.26
N ILE A 62 14.78 -10.02 -1.79
CA ILE A 62 14.36 -9.19 -0.65
C ILE A 62 15.18 -9.53 0.59
N ARG A 63 15.27 -10.82 0.96
CA ARG A 63 16.08 -11.27 2.11
C ARG A 63 17.53 -10.83 2.03
N ASN A 64 18.12 -10.85 0.83
CA ASN A 64 19.52 -10.43 0.64
C ASN A 64 19.72 -8.92 0.86
N PHE A 65 18.70 -8.09 0.62
CA PHE A 65 18.76 -6.65 0.82
C PHE A 65 18.29 -6.21 2.22
N ASP A 66 17.24 -6.83 2.75
CA ASP A 66 16.58 -6.43 4.00
C ASP A 66 16.94 -7.33 5.20
N GLY A 67 17.69 -8.40 4.97
CA GLY A 67 18.08 -9.34 6.02
C GLY A 67 17.02 -10.41 6.31
N PRO A 68 17.15 -11.17 7.40
CA PRO A 68 16.42 -12.41 7.62
C PRO A 68 14.96 -12.23 8.09
N CYS A 69 14.53 -11.00 8.34
CA CYS A 69 13.20 -10.68 8.86
C CYS A 69 12.72 -9.41 8.17
N PHE A 70 11.68 -9.55 7.34
CA PHE A 70 11.11 -8.45 6.55
C PHE A 70 9.60 -8.63 6.38
N PRO A 71 8.83 -7.54 6.36
CA PRO A 71 7.45 -7.58 5.87
C PRO A 71 7.47 -7.81 4.34
N LEU A 72 6.44 -8.45 3.80
CA LEU A 72 6.26 -8.56 2.35
C LEU A 72 4.79 -8.35 1.99
N GLN A 73 4.56 -7.49 0.99
CA GLN A 73 3.26 -7.39 0.34
C GLN A 73 3.22 -8.26 -0.93
N ILE A 74 2.25 -9.17 -0.98
CA ILE A 74 1.88 -9.91 -2.17
C ILE A 74 0.81 -9.10 -2.90
N THR A 75 1.11 -8.71 -4.14
CA THR A 75 0.24 -7.89 -4.98
C THR A 75 0.25 -8.41 -6.42
N GLY A 76 -0.26 -7.61 -7.36
CA GLY A 76 -0.48 -8.01 -8.74
C GLY A 76 -1.79 -7.41 -9.26
N GLY A 77 -2.31 -7.93 -10.36
CA GLY A 77 -3.65 -7.53 -10.81
C GLY A 77 -4.72 -7.91 -9.79
N GLU A 78 -4.93 -9.20 -9.54
CA GLU A 78 -5.68 -9.71 -8.39
C GLU A 78 -5.09 -11.06 -7.97
N PRO A 79 -4.26 -11.11 -6.90
CA PRO A 79 -3.60 -12.35 -6.47
C PRO A 79 -4.56 -13.51 -6.23
N THR A 80 -5.77 -13.25 -5.71
CA THR A 80 -6.72 -14.31 -5.31
C THR A 80 -7.28 -15.13 -6.49
N ILE A 81 -7.02 -14.73 -7.74
CA ILE A 81 -7.36 -15.56 -8.92
C ILE A 81 -6.35 -16.70 -9.14
N ARG A 82 -5.21 -16.70 -8.45
CA ARG A 82 -4.22 -17.77 -8.51
C ARG A 82 -4.64 -18.91 -7.59
N HIS A 83 -4.79 -20.11 -8.17
CA HIS A 83 -5.14 -21.32 -7.43
C HIS A 83 -4.00 -21.77 -6.50
N ASP A 84 -2.75 -21.46 -6.86
CA ASP A 84 -1.52 -21.75 -6.12
C ASP A 84 -1.10 -20.60 -5.16
N LEU A 85 -1.97 -19.61 -4.92
CA LEU A 85 -1.68 -18.53 -3.96
C LEU A 85 -1.34 -19.03 -2.54
N PRO A 86 -2.00 -20.08 -1.98
CA PRO A 86 -1.56 -20.64 -0.69
C PRO A 86 -0.10 -21.12 -0.71
N GLU A 87 0.33 -21.79 -1.77
CA GLU A 87 1.72 -22.26 -1.92
C GLU A 87 2.71 -21.09 -2.03
N ILE A 88 2.31 -20.00 -2.70
CA ILE A 88 3.10 -18.76 -2.78
C ILE A 88 3.29 -18.15 -1.38
N ILE A 89 2.23 -18.09 -0.57
CA ILE A 89 2.29 -17.57 0.80
C ILE A 89 3.20 -18.44 1.67
N GLU A 90 3.12 -19.77 1.54
CA GLU A 90 4.02 -20.70 2.23
C GLU A 90 5.48 -20.47 1.86
N ILE A 91 5.79 -20.31 0.56
CA ILE A 91 7.14 -20.00 0.07
C ILE A 91 7.65 -18.70 0.70
N VAL A 92 6.83 -17.65 0.69
CA VAL A 92 7.17 -16.34 1.25
C VAL A 92 7.51 -16.46 2.75
N GLY A 93 6.68 -17.18 3.52
CA GLY A 93 6.90 -17.39 4.94
C GLY A 93 8.16 -18.20 5.24
N LEU A 94 8.40 -19.28 4.49
CA LEU A 94 9.58 -20.15 4.65
C LEU A 94 10.90 -19.43 4.37
N GLU A 95 10.90 -18.43 3.48
CA GLU A 95 12.08 -17.62 3.16
C GLU A 95 12.33 -16.47 4.14
N GLY A 96 11.53 -16.34 5.21
CA GLY A 96 11.80 -15.43 6.34
C GLY A 96 10.95 -14.17 6.39
N ALA A 97 9.86 -14.08 5.63
CA ALA A 97 8.91 -12.98 5.79
C ALA A 97 8.26 -13.03 7.17
N SER A 98 8.38 -11.95 7.94
CA SER A 98 7.82 -11.83 9.30
C SER A 98 6.35 -11.41 9.31
N ALA A 99 5.92 -10.77 8.23
CA ALA A 99 4.53 -10.45 7.94
C ALA A 99 4.29 -10.65 6.44
N VAL A 100 3.19 -11.32 6.10
CA VAL A 100 2.74 -11.54 4.72
C VAL A 100 1.40 -10.85 4.57
N GLU A 101 1.44 -9.67 3.96
CA GLU A 101 0.25 -8.88 3.65
C GLU A 101 -0.21 -9.16 2.22
N LEU A 102 -1.51 -9.37 2.04
CA LEU A 102 -2.09 -9.61 0.72
C LEU A 102 -2.91 -8.42 0.25
N ASN A 103 -2.48 -7.81 -0.85
CA ASN A 103 -3.23 -6.76 -1.53
C ASN A 103 -4.29 -7.43 -2.42
N THR A 104 -5.57 -7.13 -2.17
CA THR A 104 -6.67 -7.75 -2.90
C THR A 104 -7.87 -6.81 -3.02
N ASN A 105 -8.60 -6.95 -4.11
CA ASN A 105 -9.93 -6.40 -4.24
C ASN A 105 -10.95 -7.16 -3.36
N GLY A 106 -10.62 -8.33 -2.83
CA GLY A 106 -11.44 -9.03 -1.86
C GLY A 106 -12.75 -9.62 -2.41
N LEU A 107 -12.95 -9.64 -3.73
CA LEU A 107 -14.15 -10.26 -4.32
C LEU A 107 -14.21 -11.76 -4.00
N ILE A 108 -13.09 -12.47 -4.15
CA ILE A 108 -13.03 -13.91 -3.91
C ILE A 108 -13.14 -14.23 -2.41
N ILE A 109 -12.36 -13.55 -1.57
CA ILE A 109 -12.39 -13.80 -0.11
C ILE A 109 -13.72 -13.38 0.54
N GLY A 110 -14.46 -12.44 -0.08
CA GLY A 110 -15.79 -12.05 0.35
C GLY A 110 -16.84 -13.14 0.12
N GLU A 111 -16.69 -13.95 -0.93
CA GLU A 111 -17.61 -15.06 -1.22
C GLU A 111 -17.13 -16.41 -0.68
N ASP A 112 -15.82 -16.59 -0.49
CA ASP A 112 -15.21 -17.86 -0.08
C ASP A 112 -14.34 -17.73 1.18
N ILE A 113 -14.99 -17.85 2.34
CA ILE A 113 -14.31 -17.89 3.64
C ILE A 113 -13.38 -19.11 3.80
N LYS A 114 -13.65 -20.23 3.11
CA LYS A 114 -12.79 -21.42 3.20
C LYS A 114 -11.47 -21.17 2.49
N TYR A 115 -11.52 -20.49 1.34
CA TYR A 115 -10.33 -20.04 0.65
C TYR A 115 -9.55 -19.03 1.50
N LEU A 116 -10.20 -18.03 2.11
CA LEU A 116 -9.54 -17.11 3.05
C LEU A 116 -8.85 -17.87 4.20
N ARG A 117 -9.50 -18.88 4.77
CA ARG A 117 -8.91 -19.74 5.81
C ARG A 117 -7.72 -20.54 5.29
N ALA A 118 -7.74 -21.00 4.04
CA ALA A 118 -6.59 -21.67 3.43
C ALA A 118 -5.39 -20.71 3.31
N LEU A 119 -5.61 -19.45 2.90
CA LEU A 119 -4.56 -18.42 2.87
C LEU A 119 -3.99 -18.14 4.27
N LYS A 120 -4.86 -18.04 5.29
CA LYS A 120 -4.43 -17.91 6.68
C LYS A 120 -3.56 -19.09 7.13
N ASN A 121 -4.00 -20.32 6.85
CA ASN A 121 -3.26 -21.52 7.22
C ASN A 121 -1.90 -21.63 6.52
N ALA A 122 -1.78 -21.06 5.31
CA ALA A 122 -0.52 -20.95 4.57
C ALA A 122 0.47 -19.94 5.19
N GLY A 123 0.02 -19.07 6.11
CA GLY A 123 0.88 -18.10 6.79
C GLY A 123 0.53 -16.63 6.51
N LEU A 124 -0.60 -16.34 5.85
CA LEU A 124 -1.07 -14.97 5.66
C LEU A 124 -1.28 -14.27 7.02
N THR A 125 -0.73 -13.07 7.18
CA THR A 125 -0.84 -12.31 8.43
C THR A 125 -1.95 -11.27 8.40
N ASN A 126 -2.14 -10.58 7.28
CA ASN A 126 -3.14 -9.50 7.16
C ASN A 126 -3.54 -9.25 5.71
N ILE A 127 -4.67 -8.56 5.54
CA ILE A 127 -5.22 -8.18 4.24
C ILE A 127 -5.11 -6.66 4.07
N TYR A 128 -4.58 -6.23 2.92
CA TYR A 128 -4.69 -4.87 2.42
C TYR A 128 -5.86 -4.80 1.42
N LEU A 129 -7.03 -4.40 1.90
CA LEU A 129 -8.29 -4.51 1.18
C LEU A 129 -8.63 -3.22 0.43
N GLN A 130 -8.78 -3.31 -0.88
CA GLN A 130 -9.32 -2.19 -1.68
C GLN A 130 -10.76 -1.84 -1.23
N PHE A 131 -10.95 -0.62 -0.74
CA PHE A 131 -12.19 -0.08 -0.17
C PHE A 131 -12.27 1.44 -0.39
N ASP A 132 -12.99 1.91 -1.42
CA ASP A 132 -12.90 3.33 -1.82
C ASP A 132 -13.90 4.26 -1.14
N GLY A 133 -14.96 3.72 -0.54
CA GLY A 133 -16.06 4.54 -0.06
C GLY A 133 -17.19 3.70 0.50
N LEU A 134 -18.16 4.38 1.06
CA LEU A 134 -19.35 3.79 1.69
C LEU A 134 -20.57 3.83 0.77
N ASP A 135 -20.47 4.52 -0.36
CA ASP A 135 -21.52 4.57 -1.37
C ASP A 135 -21.27 3.57 -2.52
N PRO A 136 -22.25 2.74 -2.90
CA PRO A 136 -22.17 1.89 -4.09
C PRO A 136 -21.79 2.64 -5.38
N SER A 137 -22.23 3.90 -5.53
CA SER A 137 -21.92 4.74 -6.69
C SER A 137 -20.43 5.03 -6.83
N THR A 138 -19.73 5.26 -5.71
CA THR A 138 -18.26 5.42 -5.66
C THR A 138 -17.57 4.19 -6.25
N THR A 139 -17.96 3.00 -5.80
CA THR A 139 -17.33 1.76 -6.30
C THR A 139 -17.65 1.52 -7.78
N LYS A 140 -18.85 1.88 -8.25
CA LYS A 140 -19.21 1.78 -9.67
C LYS A 140 -18.34 2.66 -10.55
N VAL A 141 -18.06 3.89 -10.12
CA VAL A 141 -17.18 4.82 -10.86
C VAL A 141 -15.72 4.33 -10.85
N LEU A 142 -15.18 3.98 -9.68
CA LEU A 142 -13.75 3.67 -9.55
C LEU A 142 -13.37 2.24 -9.95
N ARG A 143 -14.31 1.29 -9.87
CA ARG A 143 -14.09 -0.14 -10.14
C ARG A 143 -14.86 -0.66 -11.35
N GLY A 144 -15.69 0.17 -11.97
CA GLY A 144 -16.49 -0.16 -13.16
C GLY A 144 -17.76 -0.98 -12.85
N ARG A 145 -17.98 -1.36 -11.59
CA ARG A 145 -19.17 -2.06 -11.12
C ARG A 145 -19.34 -1.88 -9.61
N ASP A 146 -20.56 -2.04 -9.12
CA ASP A 146 -20.82 -2.08 -7.68
C ASP A 146 -20.20 -3.34 -7.07
N VAL A 147 -19.28 -3.13 -6.13
CA VAL A 147 -18.59 -4.18 -5.36
C VAL A 147 -18.72 -4.00 -3.85
N PHE A 148 -19.46 -2.97 -3.40
CA PHE A 148 -19.45 -2.54 -2.01
C PHE A 148 -19.91 -3.63 -1.05
N SER A 149 -21.03 -4.28 -1.36
CA SER A 149 -21.57 -5.37 -0.52
C SER A 149 -20.60 -6.55 -0.37
N THR A 150 -19.83 -6.87 -1.41
CA THR A 150 -18.81 -7.93 -1.34
C THR A 150 -17.62 -7.51 -0.47
N LYS A 151 -17.24 -6.23 -0.47
CA LYS A 151 -16.18 -5.73 0.45
C LYS A 151 -16.60 -5.87 1.92
N LEU A 152 -17.85 -5.55 2.24
CA LEU A 152 -18.38 -5.72 3.59
C LEU A 152 -18.38 -7.21 4.01
N ARG A 153 -18.73 -8.12 3.09
CA ARG A 153 -18.59 -9.57 3.32
C ARG A 153 -17.14 -9.99 3.53
N ALA A 154 -16.19 -9.43 2.78
CA ALA A 154 -14.76 -9.70 2.96
C ALA A 154 -14.28 -9.28 4.35
N ILE A 155 -14.64 -8.07 4.81
CA ILE A 155 -14.33 -7.59 6.18
C ILE A 155 -14.94 -8.54 7.22
N GLU A 156 -16.19 -8.97 7.04
CA GLU A 156 -16.84 -9.90 7.97
C GLU A 156 -16.20 -11.29 7.98
N ASN A 157 -15.74 -11.80 6.83
CA ASN A 157 -15.00 -13.06 6.77
C ASN A 157 -13.63 -12.92 7.45
N CYS A 158 -12.92 -11.82 7.23
CA CYS A 158 -11.68 -11.50 7.94
C CYS A 158 -11.89 -11.41 9.45
N ARG A 159 -12.98 -10.77 9.91
CA ARG A 159 -13.38 -10.73 11.33
C ARG A 159 -13.55 -12.13 11.91
N LYS A 160 -14.31 -13.00 11.25
CA LYS A 160 -14.54 -14.40 11.71
C LYS A 160 -13.25 -15.20 11.77
N GLU A 161 -12.38 -15.04 10.78
CA GLU A 161 -11.09 -15.71 10.73
C GLU A 161 -10.01 -15.00 11.58
N LYS A 162 -10.32 -13.87 12.21
CA LYS A 162 -9.38 -13.05 12.99
C LYS A 162 -8.14 -12.64 12.18
N ILE A 163 -8.37 -12.17 10.96
CA ILE A 163 -7.34 -11.66 10.06
C ILE A 163 -7.48 -10.13 10.04
N PRO A 164 -6.46 -9.37 10.50
CA PRO A 164 -6.47 -7.91 10.42
C PRO A 164 -6.64 -7.40 9.00
N VAL A 165 -7.45 -6.35 8.85
CA VAL A 165 -7.68 -5.65 7.57
C VAL A 165 -7.13 -4.24 7.65
N ILE A 166 -6.33 -3.85 6.67
CA ILE A 166 -5.99 -2.46 6.39
C ILE A 166 -6.83 -2.03 5.19
N LEU A 167 -7.63 -0.98 5.35
CA LEU A 167 -8.45 -0.46 4.25
C LEU A 167 -7.60 0.43 3.34
N SER A 168 -7.55 0.10 2.07
CA SER A 168 -6.88 0.84 1.00
C SER A 168 -7.90 1.65 0.22
N VAL A 169 -7.86 2.96 0.39
CA VAL A 169 -8.84 3.90 -0.17
C VAL A 169 -8.18 4.67 -1.31
N THR A 170 -8.58 4.40 -2.56
CA THR A 170 -8.19 5.29 -3.67
C THR A 170 -9.04 6.55 -3.61
N ILE A 171 -8.43 7.73 -3.48
CA ILE A 171 -9.12 9.02 -3.38
C ILE A 171 -9.04 9.73 -4.72
N VAL A 172 -10.18 10.06 -5.31
CA VAL A 172 -10.29 10.83 -6.54
C VAL A 172 -11.17 12.05 -6.29
N GLU A 173 -10.64 13.23 -6.61
CA GLU A 173 -11.38 14.49 -6.53
C GLU A 173 -12.64 14.48 -7.43
N GLY A 174 -13.76 14.96 -6.89
CA GLY A 174 -15.08 14.96 -7.50
C GLY A 174 -15.78 13.60 -7.46
N VAL A 175 -15.23 12.59 -6.78
CA VAL A 175 -15.79 11.24 -6.73
C VAL A 175 -16.09 10.81 -5.30
N ASN A 176 -15.06 10.72 -4.45
CA ASN A 176 -15.18 10.15 -3.11
C ASN A 176 -14.39 10.91 -2.02
N GLU A 177 -13.73 12.00 -2.37
CA GLU A 177 -12.94 12.79 -1.44
C GLU A 177 -13.79 13.41 -0.32
N MET A 178 -15.10 13.52 -0.50
CA MET A 178 -16.07 13.99 0.50
C MET A 178 -16.49 12.89 1.50
N GLU A 179 -16.05 11.65 1.34
CA GLU A 179 -16.40 10.52 2.21
C GLU A 179 -15.36 10.23 3.30
N LEU A 180 -14.19 10.88 3.28
CA LEU A 180 -13.04 10.56 4.14
C LEU A 180 -13.39 10.53 5.64
N GLY A 181 -14.12 11.51 6.16
CA GLY A 181 -14.55 11.55 7.55
C GLY A 181 -15.45 10.36 7.92
N ARG A 182 -16.37 9.97 7.03
CA ARG A 182 -17.25 8.82 7.23
C ARG A 182 -16.49 7.50 7.14
N ILE A 183 -15.51 7.39 6.24
CA ILE A 183 -14.64 6.21 6.13
C ILE A 183 -13.81 6.03 7.40
N ILE A 184 -13.26 7.12 7.96
CA ILE A 184 -12.54 7.08 9.25
C ILE A 184 -13.50 6.62 10.36
N GLY A 185 -14.70 7.18 10.45
CA GLY A 185 -15.72 6.74 11.40
C GLY A 185 -16.05 5.25 11.26
N PHE A 186 -16.27 4.77 10.03
CA PHE A 186 -16.50 3.35 9.76
C PHE A 186 -15.35 2.46 10.24
N ALA A 187 -14.09 2.87 10.00
CA ALA A 187 -12.92 2.12 10.47
C ALA A 187 -12.85 2.08 12.01
N MET A 188 -13.12 3.22 12.67
CA MET A 188 -13.16 3.32 14.14
C MET A 188 -14.28 2.46 14.76
N ASP A 189 -15.44 2.36 14.10
CA ASP A 189 -16.55 1.51 14.54
C ASP A 189 -16.27 0.00 14.33
N ASN A 190 -15.23 -0.34 13.57
CA ASN A 190 -14.87 -1.71 13.19
C ASN A 190 -13.44 -2.08 13.62
N LEU A 191 -12.91 -1.49 14.70
CA LEU A 191 -11.55 -1.76 15.21
C LEU A 191 -11.29 -3.23 15.59
N ASP A 192 -12.34 -4.06 15.70
CA ASP A 192 -12.22 -5.49 15.92
C ASP A 192 -11.71 -6.26 14.68
N ALA A 193 -11.81 -5.67 13.49
CA ALA A 193 -11.36 -6.24 12.23
C ALA A 193 -10.47 -5.29 11.41
N VAL A 194 -10.78 -3.99 11.40
CA VAL A 194 -10.05 -2.95 10.68
C VAL A 194 -8.96 -2.37 11.58
N HIS A 195 -7.71 -2.63 11.23
CA HIS A 195 -6.53 -2.27 12.02
C HIS A 195 -5.70 -1.15 11.41
N GLY A 196 -6.14 -0.57 10.29
CA GLY A 196 -5.47 0.56 9.68
C GLY A 196 -6.22 1.11 8.47
N LEU A 197 -5.91 2.36 8.15
CA LEU A 197 -6.47 3.08 7.02
C LEU A 197 -5.34 3.70 6.18
N ALA A 198 -5.19 3.21 4.95
CA ALA A 198 -4.28 3.74 3.96
C ALA A 198 -5.06 4.53 2.90
N LEU A 199 -4.92 5.84 2.97
CA LEU A 199 -5.56 6.83 2.11
C LEU A 199 -4.62 7.17 0.96
N GLN A 200 -5.00 6.83 -0.26
CA GLN A 200 -4.14 6.91 -1.44
C GLN A 200 -4.77 7.83 -2.47
N PRO A 201 -4.42 9.14 -2.51
CA PRO A 201 -4.66 9.98 -3.66
C PRO A 201 -4.33 9.29 -4.97
N ALA A 202 -5.28 9.30 -5.89
CA ALA A 202 -5.07 8.72 -7.19
C ALA A 202 -4.02 9.53 -7.97
N PHE A 203 -3.14 8.81 -8.65
CA PHE A 203 -2.13 9.36 -9.54
C PHE A 203 -2.37 8.82 -10.95
N VAL A 204 -1.99 9.58 -11.97
CA VAL A 204 -2.31 9.25 -13.36
C VAL A 204 -1.28 8.28 -13.92
N SER A 205 -1.49 6.99 -13.68
CA SER A 205 -0.71 5.93 -14.28
C SER A 205 -1.56 4.75 -14.74
N GLY A 206 -1.04 3.97 -15.69
CA GLY A 206 -1.75 2.83 -16.27
C GLY A 206 -3.02 3.29 -16.99
N ARG A 207 -4.18 2.79 -16.54
CA ARG A 207 -5.50 3.19 -17.02
C ARG A 207 -6.07 4.22 -16.07
N PHE A 208 -6.40 5.37 -16.64
CA PHE A 208 -7.04 6.46 -15.92
C PHE A 208 -8.08 7.10 -16.86
N GLU A 209 -9.30 6.60 -16.79
CA GLU A 209 -10.40 6.95 -17.70
C GLU A 209 -11.28 8.11 -17.20
N LEU A 210 -10.93 8.71 -16.06
CA LEU A 210 -11.64 9.86 -15.54
C LEU A 210 -11.14 11.16 -16.18
N GLU A 211 -12.07 12.09 -16.45
CA GLU A 211 -11.77 13.36 -17.12
C GLU A 211 -10.91 14.29 -16.24
N LYS A 212 -11.20 14.34 -14.93
CA LYS A 212 -10.45 15.15 -13.98
C LYS A 212 -9.20 14.41 -13.51
N ARG A 213 -8.06 15.10 -13.59
CA ARG A 213 -6.72 14.58 -13.24
C ARG A 213 -6.06 15.44 -12.15
N MET A 214 -6.86 16.00 -11.25
CA MET A 214 -6.32 16.78 -10.13
C MET A 214 -5.63 15.82 -9.16
N HIS A 215 -4.35 16.09 -8.93
CA HIS A 215 -3.54 15.36 -7.95
C HIS A 215 -3.76 15.98 -6.58
N LEU A 216 -4.25 15.19 -5.63
CA LEU A 216 -4.37 15.61 -4.23
C LEU A 216 -3.06 15.30 -3.50
N SER A 217 -2.47 16.33 -2.88
CA SER A 217 -1.29 16.14 -2.03
C SER A 217 -1.66 15.55 -0.67
N VAL A 218 -0.64 15.13 0.10
CA VAL A 218 -0.80 14.79 1.51
C VAL A 218 -1.54 15.90 2.28
N GLY A 219 -1.18 17.17 2.01
CA GLY A 219 -1.78 18.34 2.66
C GLY A 219 -3.25 18.54 2.30
N ASP A 220 -3.63 18.31 1.04
CA ASP A 220 -5.02 18.44 0.59
C ASP A 220 -5.91 17.41 1.27
N VAL A 221 -5.49 16.14 1.32
CA VAL A 221 -6.22 15.08 2.03
C VAL A 221 -6.31 15.38 3.52
N ALA A 222 -5.22 15.80 4.15
CA ALA A 222 -5.22 16.16 5.57
C ALA A 222 -6.18 17.32 5.87
N ARG A 223 -6.28 18.31 4.97
CA ARG A 223 -7.23 19.42 5.07
C ARG A 223 -8.67 18.96 4.91
N LEU A 224 -8.95 18.11 3.91
CA LEU A 224 -10.28 17.52 3.67
C LEU A 224 -10.77 16.72 4.88
N ILE A 225 -9.88 15.90 5.47
CA ILE A 225 -10.18 15.18 6.72
C ILE A 225 -10.50 16.17 7.84
N SER A 226 -9.73 17.26 7.95
CA SER A 226 -9.96 18.26 8.98
C SER A 226 -11.29 18.99 8.84
N ASP A 227 -11.73 19.29 7.63
CA ASP A 227 -13.03 19.90 7.39
C ASP A 227 -14.18 18.91 7.68
N GLN A 228 -14.05 17.66 7.22
CA GLN A 228 -15.08 16.63 7.39
C GLN A 228 -15.21 16.08 8.81
N THR A 229 -14.17 16.25 9.63
CA THR A 229 -14.19 15.85 11.05
C THR A 229 -14.40 17.06 11.98
N GLU A 230 -14.76 18.23 11.44
CA GLU A 230 -14.98 19.46 12.20
C GLU A 230 -13.80 19.81 13.14
N GLY A 231 -12.58 19.54 12.67
CA GLY A 231 -11.33 19.78 13.42
C GLY A 231 -11.01 18.77 14.52
N MET A 232 -11.79 17.70 14.68
CA MET A 232 -11.41 16.58 15.57
C MET A 232 -10.06 15.99 15.17
N ILE A 233 -9.79 15.87 13.87
CA ILE A 233 -8.47 15.59 13.30
C ILE A 233 -8.04 16.83 12.52
N LYS A 234 -6.95 17.49 12.89
CA LYS A 234 -6.43 18.67 12.20
C LYS A 234 -5.42 18.26 11.15
N ALA A 235 -5.24 19.08 10.12
CA ALA A 235 -4.20 18.83 9.12
C ALA A 235 -2.78 18.72 9.75
N THR A 236 -2.53 19.49 10.81
CA THR A 236 -1.27 19.46 11.59
C THR A 236 -1.07 18.20 12.43
N ASP A 237 -2.08 17.35 12.56
CA ASP A 237 -1.96 16.07 13.27
C ASP A 237 -1.30 14.99 12.39
N PHE A 238 -1.20 15.20 11.08
CA PHE A 238 -0.49 14.31 10.16
C PHE A 238 0.99 14.70 10.08
N TRP A 239 1.84 13.83 10.60
CA TRP A 239 3.28 14.04 10.65
C TRP A 239 3.97 13.19 9.58
N PRO A 240 5.14 13.62 9.06
CA PRO A 240 5.94 12.77 8.19
C PRO A 240 6.40 11.50 8.92
N VAL A 241 6.48 10.38 8.21
CA VAL A 241 6.83 9.07 8.80
C VAL A 241 8.33 8.81 8.96
N GLY A 242 9.21 9.70 8.49
CA GLY A 242 10.66 9.63 8.71
C GLY A 242 11.43 8.52 7.97
N SER A 243 10.75 7.47 7.52
CA SER A 243 11.33 6.37 6.72
C SER A 243 11.38 6.65 5.21
N SER A 244 10.85 7.78 4.75
CA SER A 244 10.88 8.24 3.36
C SER A 244 10.99 9.77 3.24
N HIS A 245 10.98 10.28 2.01
CA HIS A 245 10.80 11.71 1.76
C HIS A 245 9.52 12.25 2.45
N PRO A 246 9.55 13.44 3.08
CA PRO A 246 8.44 13.98 3.86
C PRO A 246 7.17 14.32 3.05
N LEU A 247 7.28 14.42 1.72
CA LEU A 247 6.13 14.64 0.83
C LEU A 247 5.45 13.33 0.39
N CYS A 248 6.00 12.15 0.68
CA CYS A 248 5.40 10.89 0.27
C CYS A 248 4.29 10.43 1.21
N TYR A 249 4.43 10.71 2.51
CA TYR A 249 3.49 10.23 3.52
C TYR A 249 3.19 11.27 4.60
N GLY A 250 1.94 11.30 5.03
CA GLY A 250 1.50 11.92 6.28
C GLY A 250 0.75 10.89 7.11
N SER A 251 1.08 10.77 8.40
CA SER A 251 0.48 9.75 9.25
C SER A 251 0.15 10.26 10.63
N THR A 252 -0.86 9.63 11.24
CA THR A 252 -1.22 9.80 12.64
C THR A 252 -1.77 8.48 13.18
N TYR A 253 -1.91 8.40 14.51
CA TYR A 253 -2.56 7.28 15.18
C TYR A 253 -3.72 7.84 16.00
N LEU A 254 -4.95 7.41 15.72
CA LEU A 254 -6.13 7.81 16.48
C LEU A 254 -6.27 6.91 17.70
N LEU A 255 -6.02 7.45 18.88
CA LEU A 255 -6.30 6.76 20.14
C LEU A 255 -7.80 6.74 20.39
N GLN A 256 -8.36 5.59 20.77
CA GLN A 256 -9.72 5.53 21.27
C GLN A 256 -9.75 6.04 22.73
N GLU A 257 -10.47 7.13 22.99
CA GLU A 257 -10.56 7.75 24.32
C GLU A 257 -11.97 8.27 24.58
N ASN A 258 -12.55 7.97 25.75
CA ASN A 258 -13.81 8.52 26.26
C ASN A 258 -14.99 8.51 25.26
N GLY A 259 -15.14 7.45 24.46
CA GLY A 259 -16.22 7.33 23.47
C GLY A 259 -16.01 8.12 22.17
N GLY A 260 -14.81 8.68 21.97
CA GLY A 260 -14.37 9.31 20.72
C GLY A 260 -12.93 8.90 20.39
N PHE A 261 -12.19 9.81 19.76
CA PHE A 261 -10.78 9.58 19.44
C PHE A 261 -9.94 10.86 19.52
N VAL A 262 -8.65 10.67 19.78
CA VAL A 262 -7.66 11.75 19.83
C VAL A 262 -6.43 11.37 19.01
N PRO A 263 -5.97 12.23 18.08
CA PRO A 263 -4.70 12.01 17.38
C PRO A 263 -3.52 12.00 18.36
N PHE A 264 -2.81 10.88 18.44
CA PHE A 264 -1.66 10.69 19.34
C PHE A 264 -0.54 11.71 19.09
N THR A 265 -0.40 12.18 17.85
CA THR A 265 0.61 13.17 17.46
C THR A 265 0.50 14.48 18.25
N ARG A 266 -0.65 14.80 18.84
CA ARG A 266 -0.82 15.96 19.74
C ARG A 266 -0.13 15.80 21.09
N HIS A 267 0.13 14.56 21.50
CA HIS A 267 0.84 14.21 22.73
C HIS A 267 2.30 13.89 22.48
N LEU A 268 2.73 13.81 21.21
CA LEU A 268 4.07 13.45 20.82
C LEU A 268 4.94 14.70 20.65
N LYS A 269 6.11 14.72 21.29
CA LYS A 269 7.14 15.73 21.01
C LYS A 269 8.10 15.20 19.95
N GLU A 270 8.73 16.12 19.23
CA GLU A 270 9.75 15.77 18.23
C GLU A 270 10.90 14.93 18.82
N GLU A 271 11.32 15.24 20.05
CA GLU A 271 12.35 14.46 20.75
C GLU A 271 11.93 13.01 21.01
N ASP A 272 10.67 12.79 21.36
CA ASP A 272 10.11 11.46 21.59
C ASP A 272 10.00 10.68 20.28
N TYR A 273 9.55 11.35 19.22
CA TYR A 273 9.54 10.79 17.87
C TYR A 273 10.95 10.34 17.46
N ARG A 274 11.96 11.22 17.55
CA ARG A 274 13.34 10.90 17.16
C ARG A 274 13.94 9.77 18.00
N ARG A 275 13.61 9.70 19.30
CA ARG A 275 14.12 8.67 20.21
C ARG A 275 13.50 7.30 19.94
N ASN A 276 12.21 7.25 19.61
CA ASN A 276 11.45 6.01 19.43
C ASN A 276 11.31 5.59 17.96
N PHE A 277 11.81 6.39 17.01
CA PHE A 277 11.74 6.06 15.59
C PHE A 277 12.60 4.83 15.26
N ASN A 278 11.96 3.82 14.67
CA ASN A 278 12.64 2.66 14.14
C ASN A 278 12.68 2.72 12.60
N SER A 279 13.89 2.82 12.05
CA SER A 279 14.12 2.88 10.59
C SER A 279 13.71 1.62 9.82
N THR A 280 13.41 0.52 10.50
CA THR A 280 12.93 -0.72 9.87
C THR A 280 11.41 -0.87 9.93
N SER A 281 10.70 0.04 10.60
CA SER A 281 9.24 -0.03 10.70
C SER A 281 8.59 0.25 9.35
N PRO A 282 7.63 -0.58 8.91
CA PRO A 282 6.81 -0.29 7.75
C PRO A 282 6.14 1.09 7.89
N GLN A 283 5.95 1.80 6.77
CA GLN A 283 5.42 3.17 6.76
C GLN A 283 4.06 3.31 7.46
N GLY A 284 3.20 2.30 7.38
CA GLY A 284 1.89 2.28 8.08
C GLY A 284 1.97 1.97 9.58
N ALA A 285 3.11 1.46 10.05
CA ALA A 285 3.32 1.05 11.44
C ALA A 285 4.16 2.05 12.26
N VAL A 286 4.87 3.00 11.63
CA VAL A 286 5.79 3.93 12.33
C VAL A 286 5.14 4.58 13.56
N PHE A 287 3.97 5.19 13.41
CA PHE A 287 3.29 5.82 14.54
C PHE A 287 2.75 4.81 15.54
N MET A 288 2.28 3.65 15.08
CA MET A 288 1.83 2.58 15.97
C MET A 288 2.98 2.06 16.84
N ASP A 289 4.18 1.89 16.28
CA ASP A 289 5.37 1.44 17.00
C ASP A 289 5.83 2.49 18.01
N ILE A 290 5.86 3.77 17.62
CA ILE A 290 6.19 4.89 18.52
C ILE A 290 5.17 4.98 19.68
N VAL A 291 3.88 4.81 19.38
CA VAL A 291 2.81 4.75 20.37
C VAL A 291 3.10 3.58 21.32
N ALA A 292 3.28 2.37 20.80
CA ALA A 292 3.57 1.17 21.59
C ALA A 292 4.76 1.36 22.52
N ASP A 293 5.84 1.97 22.03
CA ASP A 293 7.06 2.23 22.79
C ASP A 293 6.89 3.26 23.91
N SER A 294 5.86 4.10 23.79
CA SER A 294 5.50 5.10 24.80
C SER A 294 4.70 4.51 25.97
N PHE A 295 4.26 3.24 25.89
CA PHE A 295 3.56 2.55 26.97
C PHE A 295 4.41 1.44 27.62
N PRO A 296 4.31 1.22 28.94
CA PRO A 296 5.05 0.14 29.62
C PRO A 296 4.79 -1.26 29.09
N SER A 297 3.59 -1.51 28.56
CA SER A 297 3.17 -2.79 27.97
C SER A 297 3.81 -3.08 26.60
N LYS A 298 4.49 -2.10 25.99
CA LYS A 298 4.99 -2.19 24.60
C LYS A 298 3.91 -2.59 23.59
N THR A 299 2.66 -2.25 23.90
CA THR A 299 1.48 -2.52 23.08
C THR A 299 0.68 -1.23 23.03
N PRO A 300 0.31 -0.73 21.83
CA PRO A 300 -0.48 0.48 21.73
C PRO A 300 -1.89 0.21 22.29
N PRO A 301 -2.51 1.19 22.96
CA PRO A 301 -3.93 1.10 23.29
C PRO A 301 -4.78 1.00 22.00
N PRO A 302 -6.03 0.54 22.08
CA PRO A 302 -6.92 0.46 20.92
C PRO A 302 -7.00 1.77 20.14
N GLY A 303 -6.89 1.67 18.82
CA GLY A 303 -6.84 2.84 17.95
C GLY A 303 -6.61 2.48 16.49
N LEU A 304 -6.57 3.51 15.66
CA LEU A 304 -6.47 3.39 14.21
C LEU A 304 -5.26 4.15 13.66
N PRO A 305 -4.25 3.47 13.10
CA PRO A 305 -3.25 4.14 12.29
C PRO A 305 -3.88 4.63 10.98
N ILE A 306 -3.68 5.91 10.67
CA ILE A 306 -4.05 6.51 9.40
C ILE A 306 -2.77 6.91 8.68
N LEU A 307 -2.65 6.49 7.42
CA LEU A 307 -1.54 6.82 6.54
C LEU A 307 -2.10 7.42 5.26
N ILE A 308 -1.71 8.65 4.93
CA ILE A 308 -1.92 9.26 3.62
C ILE A 308 -0.68 8.95 2.78
N MET A 309 -0.87 8.36 1.60
CA MET A 309 0.20 7.93 0.70
C MET A 309 0.09 8.65 -0.65
N GLU A 310 0.95 9.65 -0.84
CA GLU A 310 1.00 10.40 -2.08
C GLU A 310 1.99 9.74 -3.04
N TYR A 311 1.46 9.09 -4.06
CA TYR A 311 2.25 8.53 -5.16
C TYR A 311 2.54 9.59 -6.23
N MET A 312 3.51 9.31 -7.10
CA MET A 312 3.90 10.19 -8.20
C MET A 312 3.55 9.57 -9.54
N ASP A 313 3.27 10.44 -10.52
CA ASP A 313 3.07 10.08 -11.92
C ASP A 313 3.99 10.90 -12.84
N ALA A 314 3.75 10.85 -14.16
CA ALA A 314 4.58 11.53 -15.15
C ALA A 314 4.62 13.07 -15.01
N TRP A 315 3.66 13.67 -14.29
CA TRP A 315 3.57 15.11 -14.08
C TRP A 315 4.15 15.55 -12.74
N THR A 316 4.15 14.65 -11.75
CA THR A 316 4.59 14.93 -10.37
C THR A 316 5.90 14.25 -9.97
N MET A 317 6.54 13.54 -10.90
CA MET A 317 7.78 12.81 -10.63
C MET A 317 8.89 13.71 -10.09
N ASP A 318 9.37 13.37 -8.89
CA ASP A 318 10.49 14.01 -8.21
C ASP A 318 11.56 12.96 -7.90
N LEU A 319 12.77 13.16 -8.44
CA LEU A 319 13.85 12.19 -8.28
C LEU A 319 14.40 12.13 -6.85
N GLU A 320 14.28 13.18 -6.04
CA GLU A 320 14.67 13.12 -4.62
C GLU A 320 13.68 12.25 -3.83
N ARG A 321 12.37 12.36 -4.12
CA ARG A 321 11.36 11.42 -3.60
C ARG A 321 11.64 9.97 -4.01
N VAL A 322 12.09 9.74 -5.25
CA VAL A 322 12.50 8.40 -5.72
C VAL A 322 13.72 7.89 -4.97
N ARG A 323 14.74 8.75 -4.75
CA ARG A 323 15.96 8.39 -4.01
C ARG A 323 15.65 8.00 -2.56
N GLU A 324 14.63 8.60 -1.96
CA GLU A 324 14.19 8.29 -0.59
C GLU A 324 12.95 7.37 -0.53
N CYS A 325 12.61 6.68 -1.61
CA CYS A 325 11.48 5.76 -1.61
C CYS A 325 11.76 4.54 -0.73
N ASN A 326 10.80 4.08 0.06
CA ASN A 326 10.92 2.92 0.94
C ASN A 326 9.95 1.78 0.57
N LEU A 327 9.23 1.95 -0.54
CA LEU A 327 8.30 0.99 -1.14
C LEU A 327 8.84 0.59 -2.51
N ALA A 328 9.08 -0.70 -2.73
CA ALA A 328 9.68 -1.15 -3.98
C ALA A 328 9.13 -2.49 -4.45
N VAL A 329 8.98 -2.62 -5.77
CA VAL A 329 8.56 -3.86 -6.42
C VAL A 329 9.80 -4.68 -6.76
N THR A 330 9.87 -5.90 -6.25
CA THR A 330 10.98 -6.83 -6.49
C THR A 330 10.65 -7.78 -7.63
N LEU A 331 11.58 -7.89 -8.57
CA LEU A 331 11.45 -8.65 -9.81
C LEU A 331 12.30 -9.93 -9.77
N SER A 332 11.94 -10.91 -10.60
CA SER A 332 12.61 -12.22 -10.67
C SER A 332 14.04 -12.16 -11.22
N ASP A 333 14.44 -11.02 -11.79
CA ASP A 333 15.79 -10.73 -12.27
C ASP A 333 16.73 -10.19 -11.18
N GLY A 334 16.25 -10.14 -9.93
CA GLY A 334 17.01 -9.70 -8.76
C GLY A 334 17.05 -8.18 -8.57
N SER A 335 16.25 -7.41 -9.31
CA SER A 335 16.07 -5.97 -9.03
C SER A 335 14.90 -5.68 -8.12
N SER A 336 15.02 -4.59 -7.37
CA SER A 336 13.92 -4.00 -6.61
C SER A 336 13.83 -2.52 -6.96
N ILE A 337 12.70 -2.11 -7.53
CA ILE A 337 12.49 -0.81 -8.16
C ILE A 337 11.49 0.01 -7.34
N PRO A 338 11.80 1.28 -6.99
CA PRO A 338 10.86 2.19 -6.32
C PRO A 338 9.47 2.20 -6.97
N PHE A 339 8.42 2.08 -6.15
CA PHE A 339 7.04 1.84 -6.57
C PHE A 339 6.55 2.78 -7.68
N CYS A 340 6.65 4.10 -7.46
CA CYS A 340 6.16 5.09 -8.42
C CYS A 340 6.89 5.02 -9.76
N VAL A 341 8.17 4.65 -9.75
CA VAL A 341 8.99 4.52 -10.97
C VAL A 341 8.62 3.24 -11.71
N TYR A 342 8.44 2.13 -11.01
CA TYR A 342 8.04 0.87 -11.62
C TYR A 342 6.66 0.97 -12.29
N HIS A 343 5.71 1.61 -11.61
CA HIS A 343 4.35 1.77 -12.12
C HIS A 343 4.17 2.94 -13.08
N LEU A 344 5.20 3.75 -13.36
CA LEU A 344 5.11 4.93 -14.21
C LEU A 344 4.70 4.59 -15.65
N THR A 345 3.69 5.28 -16.17
CA THR A 345 3.37 5.33 -17.60
C THR A 345 3.52 6.74 -18.17
N ASP A 346 3.81 6.83 -19.46
CA ASP A 346 3.66 8.10 -20.19
C ASP A 346 2.17 8.46 -20.39
N ASN A 347 1.92 9.61 -21.01
CA ASN A 347 0.56 10.11 -21.29
C ASN A 347 -0.25 9.24 -22.28
N THR A 348 0.38 8.23 -22.91
CA THR A 348 -0.28 7.25 -23.79
C THR A 348 -0.57 5.92 -23.08
N GLY A 349 -0.22 5.82 -21.79
CA GLY A 349 -0.35 4.61 -20.97
C GLY A 349 0.78 3.61 -21.19
N LYS A 350 1.90 3.99 -21.83
CA LYS A 350 3.04 3.10 -22.05
C LYS A 350 3.92 3.11 -20.81
N ARG A 351 4.14 1.93 -20.22
CA ARG A 351 5.01 1.77 -19.04
C ARG A 351 6.48 2.10 -19.35
N LEU A 352 7.17 2.64 -18.35
CA LEU A 352 8.62 2.72 -18.34
C LEU A 352 9.23 1.32 -18.18
N TYR A 353 8.78 0.57 -17.17
CA TYR A 353 9.15 -0.82 -16.90
C TYR A 353 7.99 -1.75 -17.26
N PRO A 354 8.18 -2.77 -18.13
CA PRO A 354 7.14 -3.75 -18.40
C PRO A 354 6.87 -4.61 -17.17
N HIS A 355 5.66 -5.17 -17.10
CA HIS A 355 5.33 -6.15 -16.07
C HIS A 355 6.36 -7.27 -15.98
N GLY A 356 6.85 -7.53 -14.77
CA GLY A 356 7.77 -8.63 -14.49
C GLY A 356 9.19 -8.46 -15.02
N GLY A 357 9.56 -7.28 -15.51
CA GLY A 357 10.90 -7.12 -16.07
C GLY A 357 11.40 -5.68 -16.19
N ARG A 358 12.69 -5.57 -16.48
CA ARG A 358 13.32 -4.31 -16.91
C ARG A 358 13.48 -4.30 -18.42
N ARG A 359 13.29 -3.12 -19.05
CA ARG A 359 13.76 -2.96 -20.42
C ARG A 359 15.28 -3.08 -20.39
N ARG A 360 15.83 -4.10 -21.04
CA ARG A 360 17.26 -4.11 -21.35
C ARG A 360 17.48 -2.94 -22.29
N HIS A 361 18.22 -1.92 -21.87
CA HIS A 361 18.77 -0.97 -22.86
C HIS A 361 19.64 -1.80 -23.79
N VAL A 362 19.16 -1.99 -25.02
CA VAL A 362 20.04 -2.36 -26.11
C VAL A 362 21.00 -1.19 -26.19
N ALA A 363 22.26 -1.40 -25.77
CA ALA A 363 23.31 -0.44 -26.02
C ALA A 363 23.19 -0.10 -27.51
N CYS A 364 22.82 1.14 -27.84
CA CYS A 364 22.93 1.60 -29.22
C CYS A 364 24.40 1.40 -29.59
N ALA A 365 24.59 0.62 -30.65
CA ALA A 365 25.88 0.12 -31.12
C ALA A 365 26.88 1.25 -31.43
#